data_AF-A0A4P8ZCZ6-F1
#
_entry.id   AF-A0A4P8ZCZ6-F1
#
_cell.length_a   1.000
_cell.length_b   1.000
_cell.length_c   1.000
_cell.angle_alpha   90.00
_cell.angle_beta   90.00
_cell.angle_gamma   90.00
#
_symmetry.space_group_name_H-M   'P 1'
#
loop_
_entity.id
_entity.type
_entity.pdbx_description
1 polymer ?
#
loop_
_entity_poly.entity_id
_entity_poly.type
_entity_poly.pdbx_seq_one_letter_code
_entity_poly.pdbx_strand_id
1 'polypeptide(L)'
;MADSKTQEEKEYEKLNRLSNHAYSQCKSAGFYDDAGNAPESGRGKTISEKINAPDTWTSKAADDQAEYTKKEVDALVAVFTGVHATLKAEAAAKKPQ
;
A
#
# COMPACT_ATOMS: atom_id res chain seq x y z
N MET A 1 -27.61 -9.50 -25.83
CA MET A 1 -26.71 -10.40 -25.07
C MET A 1 -25.24 -10.23 -25.43
N ALA A 2 -24.89 -9.78 -26.64
CA ALA A 2 -23.49 -9.49 -27.01
C ALA A 2 -22.93 -8.24 -26.30
N ASP A 3 -23.76 -7.19 -26.16
CA ASP A 3 -23.29 -5.90 -25.62
C ASP A 3 -22.89 -5.94 -24.13
N SER A 4 -23.50 -6.81 -23.31
CA SER A 4 -23.16 -6.89 -21.88
C SER A 4 -21.84 -7.63 -21.62
N LYS A 5 -21.51 -8.66 -22.41
CA LYS A 5 -20.21 -9.36 -22.31
C LYS A 5 -19.05 -8.41 -22.61
N THR A 6 -19.19 -7.59 -23.65
CA THR A 6 -18.19 -6.59 -24.01
C THR A 6 -18.11 -5.45 -22.98
N GLN A 7 -19.20 -5.17 -22.26
CA GLN A 7 -19.21 -4.21 -21.15
C GLN A 7 -18.46 -4.76 -19.92
N GLU A 8 -18.72 -6.00 -19.54
CA GLU A 8 -18.08 -6.68 -18.41
C GLU A 8 -16.55 -6.81 -18.62
N GLU A 9 -16.12 -7.17 -19.83
CA GLU A 9 -14.70 -7.20 -20.21
C GLU A 9 -14.04 -5.83 -20.07
N LYS A 10 -14.69 -4.76 -20.55
CA LYS A 10 -14.20 -3.38 -20.41
C LYS A 10 -14.15 -2.91 -18.96
N GLU A 11 -15.12 -3.30 -18.14
CA GLU A 11 -15.13 -3.01 -16.70
C GLU A 11 -13.97 -3.71 -16.00
N TYR A 12 -13.77 -5.01 -16.29
CA TYR A 12 -12.65 -5.78 -15.80
C TYR A 12 -11.30 -5.13 -16.18
N GLU A 13 -11.10 -4.76 -17.44
CA GLU A 13 -9.86 -4.12 -17.90
C GLU A 13 -9.58 -2.80 -17.17
N LYS A 14 -10.61 -1.96 -16.98
CA LYS A 14 -10.48 -0.69 -16.26
C LYS A 14 -10.10 -0.91 -14.79
N LEU A 15 -10.81 -1.81 -14.11
CA LEU A 15 -10.53 -2.15 -12.71
C LEU A 15 -9.14 -2.77 -12.55
N ASN A 16 -8.76 -3.68 -13.45
CA ASN A 16 -7.45 -4.31 -13.43
C ASN A 16 -6.33 -3.28 -13.66
N ARG A 17 -6.51 -2.36 -14.61
CA ARG A 17 -5.56 -1.26 -14.84
C ARG A 17 -5.45 -0.34 -13.62
N LEU A 18 -6.57 0.00 -13.00
CA LEU A 18 -6.60 0.85 -11.81
C LEU A 18 -5.93 0.15 -10.61
N SER A 19 -6.22 -1.12 -10.39
CA SER A 19 -5.57 -1.95 -9.37
C SER A 19 -4.05 -2.02 -9.56
N ASN A 20 -3.60 -2.26 -10.79
CA ASN A 20 -2.17 -2.28 -11.12
C ASN A 20 -1.50 -0.91 -10.91
N HIS A 21 -2.20 0.19 -11.21
CA HIS A 21 -1.70 1.53 -10.93
C HIS A 21 -1.57 1.78 -9.42
N ALA A 22 -2.60 1.45 -8.63
CA ALA A 22 -2.55 1.56 -7.17
C ALA A 22 -1.43 0.72 -6.56
N TYR A 23 -1.25 -0.52 -7.04
CA TYR A 23 -0.12 -1.37 -6.66
C TYR A 23 1.24 -0.71 -6.96
N SER A 24 1.41 -0.20 -8.18
CA SER A 24 2.67 0.46 -8.58
C SER A 24 2.99 1.68 -7.72
N GLN A 25 1.98 2.49 -7.36
CA GLN A 25 2.17 3.64 -6.48
C GLN A 25 2.55 3.17 -5.07
N CYS A 26 1.85 2.19 -4.50
CA CYS A 26 2.18 1.61 -3.19
C CYS A 26 3.60 1.02 -3.16
N LYS A 27 4.01 0.32 -4.23
CA LYS A 27 5.36 -0.21 -4.36
C LYS A 27 6.40 0.90 -4.41
N SER A 28 6.16 1.95 -5.21
CA SER A 28 7.09 3.09 -5.30
C SER A 28 7.26 3.86 -3.98
N ALA A 29 6.23 3.87 -3.13
CA ALA A 29 6.28 4.44 -1.78
C ALA A 29 6.99 3.52 -0.75
N GLY A 30 7.30 2.28 -1.13
CA GLY A 30 7.90 1.27 -0.25
C GLY A 30 6.89 0.60 0.69
N PHE A 31 5.60 0.60 0.35
CA PHE A 31 4.56 -0.12 1.11
C PHE A 31 4.52 -1.61 0.78
N TYR A 32 5.12 -1.99 -0.35
CA TYR A 32 5.38 -3.37 -0.73
C TYR A 32 6.88 -3.56 -0.97
N ASP A 33 7.38 -4.75 -0.70
CA ASP A 33 8.71 -5.19 -1.11
C ASP A 33 8.76 -5.52 -2.61
N ASP A 34 9.93 -5.93 -3.09
CA ASP A 34 10.12 -6.29 -4.51
C ASP A 34 9.26 -7.49 -4.94
N ALA A 35 8.92 -8.37 -4.01
CA ALA A 35 8.05 -9.53 -4.20
C ALA A 35 6.55 -9.19 -4.07
N GLY A 36 6.20 -7.96 -3.69
CA GLY A 36 4.81 -7.52 -3.51
C GLY A 36 4.22 -7.86 -2.13
N ASN A 37 5.04 -8.23 -1.15
CA ASN A 37 4.61 -8.49 0.22
C ASN A 37 4.77 -7.24 1.11
N ALA A 38 4.19 -7.28 2.31
CA ALA A 38 4.50 -6.28 3.33
C ALA A 38 6.01 -6.37 3.68
N PRO A 39 6.75 -5.25 3.73
CA PRO A 39 8.17 -5.26 4.07
C PRO A 39 8.40 -5.87 5.46
N GLU A 40 9.44 -6.69 5.62
CA GLU A 40 9.75 -7.43 6.86
C GLU A 40 9.83 -6.54 8.10
N SER A 41 10.45 -5.36 7.98
CA SER A 41 10.50 -4.38 9.06
C SER A 41 9.28 -3.44 9.11
N GLY A 42 8.49 -3.36 8.05
CA GLY A 42 7.44 -2.37 7.87
C GLY A 42 7.99 -0.95 7.60
N ARG A 43 7.28 -0.17 6.78
CA ARG A 43 7.72 1.18 6.40
C ARG A 43 7.76 2.14 7.60
N GLY A 44 6.82 1.99 8.55
CA GLY A 44 6.78 2.82 9.76
C GLY A 44 8.03 2.68 10.59
N LYS A 45 8.48 1.44 10.84
CA LYS A 45 9.73 1.16 11.57
C LYS A 45 10.95 1.75 10.88
N THR A 46 11.11 1.52 9.57
CA THR A 46 12.25 2.04 8.80
C THR A 46 12.37 3.57 8.85
N ILE A 47 11.25 4.28 8.91
CA ILE A 47 11.23 5.74 9.03
C ILE A 47 11.46 6.17 10.49
N SER A 48 10.77 5.55 11.45
CA SER A 48 10.85 5.94 12.86
C SER A 48 12.23 5.73 13.47
N GLU A 49 12.93 4.65 13.09
CA GLU A 49 14.28 4.34 13.61
C GLU A 49 15.33 5.39 13.26
N LYS A 50 15.07 6.23 12.25
CA LYS A 50 15.97 7.34 11.89
C LYS A 50 15.81 8.55 12.80
N ILE A 51 14.72 8.63 13.57
CA ILE A 51 14.42 9.78 14.43
C ILE A 51 15.27 9.72 15.70
N ASN A 52 15.31 8.55 16.35
CA ASN A 52 16.06 8.32 17.58
C ASN A 52 17.34 7.49 17.35
N ALA A 53 17.94 7.62 16.16
CA ALA A 53 19.18 6.92 15.86
C ALA A 53 20.33 7.39 16.78
N PRO A 54 21.30 6.53 17.12
CA PRO A 54 22.40 6.88 18.02
C PRO A 54 23.27 8.05 17.55
N ASP A 55 23.32 8.28 16.23
CA ASP A 55 24.03 9.38 15.57
C ASP A 55 23.16 10.63 15.36
N THR A 56 21.88 10.58 15.76
CA THR A 56 20.96 11.72 15.77
C THR A 56 20.62 12.13 17.22
N TRP A 57 19.54 12.90 17.39
CA TRP A 57 19.08 13.30 18.72
C TRP A 57 18.46 12.10 19.45
N THR A 58 19.14 11.62 20.50
CA THR A 58 18.61 10.62 21.44
C THR A 58 18.05 11.31 22.68
N SER A 59 16.73 11.20 22.88
CA SER A 59 16.04 11.69 24.08
C SER A 59 14.65 11.06 24.18
N LYS A 60 14.00 11.16 25.34
CA LYS A 60 12.59 10.75 25.48
C LYS A 60 11.68 11.42 24.44
N ALA A 61 11.93 12.69 24.10
CA ALA A 61 11.17 13.38 23.06
C ALA A 61 11.40 12.76 21.67
N ALA A 62 12.60 12.30 21.37
CA ALA A 62 12.90 11.59 20.13
C ALA A 62 12.23 10.21 20.07
N ASP A 63 12.18 9.49 21.19
CA ASP A 63 11.47 8.20 21.30
C ASP A 63 9.96 8.37 21.10
N ASP A 64 9.36 9.35 21.78
CA ASP A 64 7.93 9.66 21.65
C ASP A 64 7.58 10.06 20.20
N GLN A 65 8.46 10.85 19.54
CA GLN A 65 8.29 11.23 18.14
C GLN A 65 8.48 10.04 17.17
N ALA A 66 9.40 9.13 17.47
CA ALA A 66 9.60 7.90 16.68
C ALA A 66 8.35 7.02 16.75
N GLU A 67 7.77 6.83 17.95
CA GLU A 67 6.54 6.05 18.12
C GLU A 67 5.34 6.69 17.41
N TYR A 68 5.17 8.01 17.54
CA TYR A 68 4.12 8.74 16.83
C TYR A 68 4.26 8.60 15.31
N THR A 69 5.47 8.81 14.79
CA THR A 69 5.76 8.70 13.34
C THR A 69 5.49 7.29 12.84
N LYS A 70 5.87 6.26 13.60
CA LYS A 70 5.59 4.87 13.24
C LYS A 70 4.09 4.63 13.07
N LYS A 71 3.27 5.04 14.06
CA LYS A 71 1.81 4.86 14.03
C LYS A 71 1.17 5.51 12.81
N GLU A 72 1.54 6.76 12.53
CA GLU A 72 1.00 7.51 11.38
C GLU A 72 1.40 6.86 10.04
N VAL A 73 2.66 6.44 9.90
CA VAL A 73 3.12 5.76 8.68
C VAL A 73 2.45 4.40 8.51
N ASP A 74 2.31 3.62 9.57
CA ASP A 74 1.62 2.32 9.52
C ASP A 74 0.14 2.49 9.15
N ALA A 75 -0.52 3.56 9.63
CA ALA A 75 -1.88 3.90 9.24
C ALA A 75 -1.99 4.26 7.75
N LEU A 76 -1.05 5.06 7.22
CA LEU A 76 -1.00 5.37 5.78
C LEU A 76 -0.80 4.10 4.95
N VAL A 77 0.14 3.22 5.35
CA VAL A 77 0.36 1.93 4.69
C VAL A 77 -0.95 1.13 4.64
N ALA A 78 -1.67 1.03 5.76
CA ALA A 78 -2.93 0.28 5.83
C ALA A 78 -4.01 0.86 4.89
N VAL A 79 -4.16 2.18 4.83
CA VAL A 79 -5.14 2.84 3.94
C VAL A 79 -4.84 2.55 2.47
N PHE A 80 -3.61 2.81 2.02
CA PHE A 80 -3.26 2.67 0.61
C PHE A 80 -3.23 1.22 0.13
N THR A 81 -2.69 0.31 0.94
CA THR A 81 -2.71 -1.12 0.62
C THR A 81 -4.14 -1.69 0.66
N GLY A 82 -5.00 -1.16 1.53
CA GLY A 82 -6.43 -1.45 1.55
C GLY A 82 -7.15 -1.04 0.27
N VAL A 83 -6.89 0.17 -0.25
CA VAL A 83 -7.44 0.62 -1.54
C VAL A 83 -7.03 -0.32 -2.67
N HIS A 84 -5.74 -0.69 -2.75
CA HIS A 84 -5.28 -1.67 -3.73
C HIS A 84 -5.98 -3.03 -3.56
N ALA A 85 -6.13 -3.53 -2.33
CA ALA A 85 -6.80 -4.80 -2.07
C ALA A 85 -8.27 -4.78 -2.52
N THR A 86 -9.01 -3.70 -2.24
CA THR A 86 -10.40 -3.53 -2.69
C THR A 86 -10.49 -3.53 -4.21
N LEU A 87 -9.66 -2.75 -4.90
CA LEU A 87 -9.64 -2.69 -6.37
C LEU A 87 -9.31 -4.05 -6.99
N LYS A 88 -8.36 -4.79 -6.39
CA LYS A 88 -8.00 -6.14 -6.82
C LYS A 88 -9.15 -7.13 -6.64
N ALA A 89 -9.87 -7.06 -5.52
CA ALA A 89 -11.03 -7.90 -5.25
C ALA A 89 -12.18 -7.60 -6.22
N GLU A 90 -12.48 -6.33 -6.48
CA GLU A 90 -13.49 -5.92 -7.46
C GLU A 90 -13.13 -6.40 -8.88
N ALA A 91 -11.87 -6.23 -9.30
CA ALA A 91 -11.39 -6.74 -10.58
C ALA A 91 -11.53 -8.26 -10.66
N ALA A 92 -11.17 -9.00 -9.61
CA ALA A 92 -11.29 -10.45 -9.59
C ALA A 92 -12.75 -10.93 -9.68
N ALA A 93 -13.69 -10.24 -9.01
CA ALA A 93 -15.11 -10.55 -9.05
C ALA A 93 -15.74 -10.32 -10.44
N LYS A 94 -15.15 -9.42 -11.24
CA LYS A 94 -15.60 -9.07 -12.60
C LYS A 94 -14.85 -9.82 -13.70
N LYS A 95 -13.94 -10.73 -13.34
CA LYS A 95 -13.14 -11.46 -14.33
C LYS A 95 -14.06 -12.33 -15.22
N PRO A 96 -14.05 -12.15 -16.55
CA PRO A 96 -14.86 -12.96 -17.45
C PRO A 96 -14.46 -14.45 -17.38
N GLN A 97 -15.45 -15.34 -17.47
CA GLN A 97 -15.28 -16.80 -17.48
C GLN A 97 -14.80 -17.33 -18.84
#